data_AF-A0A7C1N8I0-F1
#
_entry.id   AF-A0A7C1N8I0-F1
#
_cell.length_a   1.000
_cell.length_b   1.000
_cell.length_c   1.000
_cell.angle_alpha   90.00
_cell.angle_beta   90.00
_cell.angle_gamma   90.00
#
_symmetry.space_group_name_H-M   'P 1'
#
loop_
_entity.id
_entity.type
_entity.pdbx_description
1 polymer ?
#
loop_
_entity_poly.entity_id
_entity_poly.type
_entity_poly.pdbx_seq_one_letter_code
_entity_poly.pdbx_strand_id
1 'polypeptide(L)'
;MKAGIVGLPNVGKSTLFNCLSNAKAQSANFPFCTIEPNLGVVNVPDTRLAKLEELVNPERVIPATVEIVDIAGLVKGASKGEGLGNQFLANIRETDAILHVLRCFDDPNIVHVDESIDPIRDKETIDIELQLKDLETAEKKLEKVKRAAKTGNKEAQKEERVLLQIKKGLEQGLSI
;
A
#
# COMPACT_ATOMS: atom_id res chain seq x y z
N MET A 1 -13.09 0.50 1.04
CA MET A 1 -11.81 1.02 0.50
C MET A 1 -10.78 0.89 1.61
N LYS A 2 -9.65 0.24 1.32
CA LYS A 2 -8.53 0.03 2.23
C LYS A 2 -7.33 0.86 1.78
N ALA A 3 -6.77 1.66 2.69
CA ALA A 3 -5.54 2.41 2.45
C ALA A 3 -4.41 1.85 3.34
N GLY A 4 -3.34 1.38 2.73
CA GLY A 4 -2.17 0.86 3.42
C GLY A 4 -1.17 1.95 3.75
N ILE A 5 -0.80 2.10 5.02
CA ILE A 5 0.30 2.98 5.41
C ILE A 5 1.63 2.27 5.21
N VAL A 6 2.50 2.87 4.40
CA VAL A 6 3.85 2.37 4.10
C VAL A 6 4.89 3.44 4.45
N GLY A 7 6.11 2.99 4.69
CA GLY A 7 7.24 3.85 4.98
C GLY A 7 8.41 3.04 5.52
N LEU A 8 9.59 3.65 5.57
CA LEU A 8 10.74 3.04 6.21
C LEU A 8 10.51 2.91 7.73
N PRO A 9 11.29 2.07 8.44
CA PRO A 9 11.32 2.07 9.89
C PRO A 9 11.55 3.47 10.48
N ASN A 10 10.92 3.75 11.63
CA ASN A 10 11.11 4.97 12.42
C ASN A 10 10.69 6.30 11.75
N VAL A 11 9.90 6.27 10.67
CA VAL A 11 9.37 7.50 10.01
C VAL A 11 8.12 8.08 10.68
N GLY A 12 7.62 7.47 11.77
CA GLY A 12 6.39 7.90 12.46
C GLY A 12 5.11 7.20 11.98
N LYS A 13 5.22 6.13 11.20
CA LYS A 13 4.10 5.34 10.66
C LYS A 13 3.09 4.91 11.72
N SER A 14 3.54 4.26 12.79
CA SER A 14 2.65 3.77 13.86
C SER A 14 2.07 4.90 14.70
N THR A 15 2.78 6.02 14.85
CA THR A 15 2.24 7.24 15.47
C THR A 15 1.08 7.79 14.65
N LEU A 16 1.25 7.93 13.33
CA LEU A 16 0.18 8.36 12.43
C LEU A 16 -1.01 7.40 12.47
N PHE A 17 -0.76 6.09 12.40
CA PHE A 17 -1.82 5.08 12.52
C PHE A 17 -2.61 5.27 13.81
N ASN A 18 -1.94 5.38 14.96
CA ASN A 18 -2.61 5.55 16.25
C ASN A 18 -3.42 6.85 16.33
N CYS A 19 -2.94 7.94 15.73
CA CYS A 19 -3.68 9.20 15.67
C CYS A 19 -4.94 9.10 14.80
N LEU A 20 -4.86 8.36 13.69
CA LEU A 20 -6.00 8.12 12.80
C LEU A 20 -6.99 7.13 13.40
N SER A 21 -6.48 6.09 14.07
CA SER A 21 -7.26 4.97 14.60
C SER A 21 -7.86 5.25 16.00
N ASN A 22 -8.42 6.44 16.27
CA ASN A 22 -9.14 6.72 17.53
C ASN A 22 -10.30 5.73 17.86
N ALA A 23 -10.59 4.79 16.97
CA ALA A 23 -11.35 3.60 17.28
C ALA A 23 -10.57 2.72 18.27
N LYS A 24 -11.12 2.53 19.48
CA LYS A 24 -10.87 1.32 20.29
C LYS A 24 -10.82 0.16 19.30
N ALA A 25 -9.64 -0.43 19.08
CA ALA A 25 -9.51 -1.61 18.26
C ALA A 25 -10.55 -2.61 18.79
N GLN A 26 -11.67 -2.76 18.06
CA GLN A 26 -12.61 -3.81 18.38
C GLN A 26 -11.88 -5.07 17.96
N SER A 27 -11.16 -5.62 18.94
CA SER A 27 -10.62 -6.96 18.94
C SER A 27 -11.80 -7.91 18.79
N ALA A 28 -12.27 -8.08 17.56
CA ALA A 28 -13.05 -9.25 17.21
C ALA A 28 -12.09 -10.42 17.32
N ASN A 29 -12.30 -11.27 18.31
CA ASN A 29 -11.52 -12.48 18.56
C ASN A 29 -11.64 -13.45 17.37
N PHE A 30 -10.78 -13.32 16.36
CA PHE A 30 -10.60 -14.34 15.34
C PHE A 30 -9.42 -15.26 15.76
N PRO A 31 -9.64 -16.55 16.09
CA PRO A 31 -8.68 -17.32 16.89
C PRO A 31 -7.48 -17.90 16.12
N PHE A 32 -7.19 -17.48 14.88
CA PHE A 32 -6.18 -18.15 14.06
C PHE A 32 -5.49 -17.19 13.07
N CYS A 33 -4.73 -16.22 13.57
CA CYS A 33 -4.11 -15.24 12.69
C CYS A 33 -2.59 -15.15 12.91
N THR A 34 -1.89 -15.62 11.89
CA THR A 34 -0.46 -15.47 11.68
C THR A 34 -0.20 -13.98 11.42
N ILE A 35 0.36 -13.25 12.41
CA ILE A 35 0.79 -11.83 12.35
C ILE A 35 -0.07 -10.96 11.38
N GLU A 36 -1.34 -10.72 11.74
CA GLU A 36 -2.24 -9.88 10.95
C GLU A 36 -1.82 -8.39 11.01
N PRO A 37 -1.96 -7.64 9.90
CA PRO A 37 -1.68 -6.20 9.88
C PRO A 37 -2.69 -5.44 10.75
N ASN A 38 -2.27 -4.35 11.41
CA ASN A 38 -3.18 -3.57 12.24
C ASN A 38 -4.21 -2.86 11.36
N LEU A 39 -5.50 -3.11 11.59
CA LEU A 39 -6.61 -2.49 10.86
C LEU A 39 -7.30 -1.43 11.74
N GLY A 40 -7.45 -0.22 11.22
CA GLY A 40 -8.18 0.88 11.83
C GLY A 40 -9.30 1.38 10.92
N VAL A 41 -10.45 1.76 11.48
CA VAL A 41 -11.55 2.36 10.72
C VAL A 41 -11.66 3.84 11.07
N VAL A 42 -11.67 4.70 10.04
CA VAL A 42 -11.71 6.16 10.19
C VAL A 42 -12.95 6.71 9.50
N ASN A 43 -13.68 7.58 10.19
CA ASN A 43 -14.81 8.30 9.62
C ASN A 43 -14.31 9.43 8.70
N VAL A 44 -14.88 9.54 7.51
CA VAL A 44 -14.55 10.61 6.56
C VAL A 44 -15.21 11.91 7.04
N PRO A 45 -14.43 12.97 7.33
CA PRO A 45 -15.01 14.25 7.71
C PRO A 45 -15.70 14.89 6.50
N ASP A 46 -17.01 15.14 6.62
CA ASP A 46 -17.83 15.73 5.56
C ASP A 46 -18.74 16.82 6.12
N THR A 47 -18.46 18.08 5.76
CA THR A 47 -19.25 19.24 6.20
C THR A 47 -20.65 19.25 5.60
N ARG A 48 -20.89 18.53 4.50
CA ARG A 48 -22.23 18.39 3.91
C ARG A 48 -23.14 17.55 4.79
N LEU A 49 -22.58 16.53 5.44
CA LEU A 49 -23.32 15.66 6.35
C LEU A 49 -23.82 16.45 7.57
N ALA A 50 -22.97 17.32 8.12
CA ALA A 50 -23.36 18.22 9.21
C ALA A 50 -24.50 19.16 8.81
N LYS A 51 -24.45 19.74 7.59
CA LYS A 51 -25.54 20.58 7.08
C LYS A 51 -26.86 19.81 6.90
N LEU A 52 -26.79 18.55 6.45
CA LEU A 52 -27.98 17.71 6.30
C LEU A 52 -28.58 17.30 7.64
N GLU A 53 -27.72 17.03 8.63
CA GLU A 53 -28.13 16.77 10.01
C GLU A 53 -28.92 17.95 10.58
N GLU A 54 -28.43 19.18 10.43
CA GLU A 54 -29.12 20.40 10.87
C GLU A 54 -30.48 20.61 10.19
N LEU A 55 -30.60 20.26 8.90
CA LEU A 55 -31.83 20.48 8.11
C LEU A 55 -32.91 19.44 8.38
N VAL A 56 -32.53 18.18 8.64
CA VAL A 56 -33.46 17.04 8.66
C VAL A 56 -33.63 16.44 10.06
N ASN A 57 -32.72 16.73 10.99
CA ASN A 57 -32.70 16.20 12.36
C ASN A 57 -32.95 14.67 12.41
N PRO A 58 -32.09 13.87 11.76
CA PRO A 58 -32.27 12.42 11.72
C PRO A 58 -32.03 11.79 13.10
N GLU A 59 -32.60 10.61 13.34
CA GLU A 59 -32.34 9.82 14.56
C GLU A 59 -30.86 9.42 14.69
N ARG A 60 -30.18 9.25 13.55
CA ARG A 60 -28.77 8.86 13.50
C ARG A 60 -28.08 9.39 12.25
N VAL A 61 -26.86 9.87 12.43
CA VAL A 61 -25.93 10.21 11.34
C VAL A 61 -24.92 9.09 11.16
N ILE A 62 -24.73 8.65 9.92
CA ILE A 62 -23.77 7.59 9.56
C ILE A 62 -22.78 8.17 8.55
N PRO A 63 -21.52 8.45 8.95
CA PRO A 63 -20.50 8.92 8.03
C PRO A 63 -20.01 7.80 7.12
N ALA A 64 -19.44 8.17 5.96
CA ALA A 64 -18.65 7.24 5.18
C ALA A 64 -17.37 6.87 5.96
N THR A 65 -16.88 5.64 5.76
CA THR A 65 -15.69 5.13 6.45
C THR A 65 -14.60 4.72 5.47
N VAL A 66 -13.35 4.83 5.91
CA VAL A 66 -12.17 4.30 5.22
C VAL A 66 -11.43 3.38 6.18
N GLU A 67 -11.02 2.22 5.67
CA GLU A 67 -10.17 1.29 6.40
C GLU A 67 -8.70 1.65 6.17
N ILE A 68 -7.95 1.80 7.25
CA ILE A 68 -6.53 2.10 7.26
C ILE A 68 -5.80 0.86 7.75
N VAL A 69 -4.81 0.40 7.00
CA VAL A 69 -4.00 -0.78 7.31
C VAL A 69 -2.59 -0.34 7.64
N ASP A 70 -2.08 -0.63 8.83
CA ASP A 70 -0.67 -0.44 9.15
C ASP A 70 0.15 -1.60 8.56
N ILE A 71 0.92 -1.31 7.51
CA ILE A 71 1.78 -2.31 6.90
C ILE A 71 3.16 -2.20 7.56
N ALA A 72 3.69 -3.33 8.05
CA ALA A 72 4.98 -3.37 8.74
C ALA A 72 6.10 -2.67 7.92
N GLY A 73 7.10 -2.05 8.56
CA GLY A 73 8.09 -1.22 7.85
C GLY A 73 8.84 -1.99 6.76
N LEU A 74 8.96 -1.40 5.57
CA LEU A 74 9.73 -1.94 4.45
C LEU A 74 11.23 -1.74 4.72
N VAL A 75 12.02 -2.80 4.58
CA VAL A 75 13.48 -2.73 4.60
C VAL A 75 14.00 -2.96 3.18
N LYS A 76 15.11 -2.30 2.82
CA LYS A 76 15.80 -2.51 1.53
C LYS A 76 16.01 -4.01 1.27
N GLY A 77 15.71 -4.47 0.06
CA GLY A 77 15.88 -5.87 -0.35
C GLY A 77 14.64 -6.75 -0.20
N ALA A 78 13.46 -6.17 0.07
CA ALA A 78 12.22 -6.92 0.19
C ALA A 78 11.86 -7.74 -1.06
N SER A 79 12.18 -7.22 -2.25
CA SER A 79 12.02 -7.92 -3.53
C SER A 79 12.92 -9.15 -3.68
N LYS A 80 14.05 -9.24 -2.96
CA LYS A 80 15.01 -10.34 -3.06
C LYS A 80 14.64 -11.58 -2.25
N GLY A 81 13.54 -11.56 -1.50
CA GLY A 81 12.91 -12.77 -0.99
C GLY A 81 13.38 -13.27 0.38
N GLU A 82 13.94 -12.42 1.25
CA GLU A 82 14.29 -12.78 2.65
C GLU A 82 13.06 -12.98 3.58
N GLY A 83 11.95 -13.51 3.07
CA GLY A 83 10.77 -13.89 3.85
C GLY A 83 9.88 -12.73 4.28
N LEU A 84 10.42 -11.72 4.98
CA LEU A 84 9.65 -10.57 5.49
C LEU A 84 9.16 -9.63 4.38
N GLY A 85 9.97 -9.40 3.35
CA GLY A 85 9.64 -8.51 2.25
C GLY A 85 8.47 -8.97 1.38
N ASN A 86 8.34 -10.28 1.17
CA ASN A 86 7.24 -10.83 0.37
C ASN A 86 5.89 -10.76 1.10
N GLN A 87 5.87 -10.92 2.43
CA GLN A 87 4.66 -10.75 3.24
C GLN A 87 4.19 -9.29 3.23
N PHE A 88 5.13 -8.34 3.31
CA PHE A 88 4.84 -6.91 3.17
C PHE A 88 4.17 -6.58 1.82
N LEU A 89 4.75 -7.05 0.72
CA LEU A 89 4.22 -6.81 -0.63
C LEU A 89 2.86 -7.51 -0.85
N ALA A 90 2.62 -8.64 -0.18
CA ALA A 90 1.31 -9.28 -0.18
C ALA A 90 0.25 -8.41 0.52
N ASN A 91 0.57 -7.84 1.68
CA ASN A 91 -0.34 -6.95 2.41
C ASN A 91 -0.67 -5.68 1.61
N ILE A 92 0.31 -5.10 0.89
CA ILE A 92 0.04 -3.95 -0.01
C ILE A 92 -0.98 -4.31 -1.09
N ARG A 93 -0.90 -5.52 -1.67
CA ARG A 93 -1.83 -5.96 -2.72
C ARG A 93 -3.27 -6.10 -2.24
N GLU A 94 -3.49 -6.19 -0.93
CA GLU A 94 -4.82 -6.22 -0.34
C GLU A 94 -5.40 -4.82 -0.09
N THR A 95 -4.66 -3.77 -0.44
CA THR A 95 -5.07 -2.37 -0.29
C THR A 95 -5.39 -1.73 -1.64
N ASP A 96 -6.31 -0.77 -1.62
CA ASP A 96 -6.75 -0.01 -2.80
C ASP A 96 -5.91 1.25 -3.00
N ALA A 97 -5.24 1.74 -1.95
CA ALA A 97 -4.44 2.95 -1.95
C ALA A 97 -3.25 2.84 -0.99
N ILE A 98 -2.18 3.58 -1.27
CA ILE A 98 -0.98 3.62 -0.45
C ILE A 98 -0.85 5.01 0.19
N LEU A 99 -0.69 5.05 1.51
CA LEU A 99 -0.33 6.24 2.29
C LEU A 99 1.16 6.16 2.62
N HIS A 100 1.98 6.86 1.83
CA HIS A 100 3.44 6.82 1.98
C HIS A 100 3.91 7.88 2.99
N VAL A 101 4.42 7.42 4.14
CA VAL A 101 4.96 8.26 5.20
C VAL A 101 6.47 8.42 5.03
N LEU A 102 6.91 9.66 4.87
CA LEU A 102 8.30 10.05 4.72
C LEU A 102 8.76 10.84 5.95
N ARG A 103 9.99 10.59 6.40
CA ARG A 103 10.59 11.34 7.51
C ARG A 103 11.15 12.66 6.97
N CYS A 104 10.60 13.77 7.44
CA CYS A 104 11.05 15.13 7.11
C CYS A 104 11.48 15.92 8.36
N PHE A 105 12.05 15.22 9.35
CA PHE A 105 12.51 15.83 10.61
C PHE A 105 13.77 15.13 11.12
N ASP A 106 14.68 15.92 11.69
CA ASP A 106 15.90 15.44 12.34
C ASP A 106 15.65 15.23 13.84
N ASP A 107 16.03 14.06 14.34
CA ASP A 107 16.04 13.75 15.79
C ASP A 107 17.24 12.85 16.08
N PRO A 108 18.20 13.30 16.91
CA PRO A 108 19.41 12.54 17.23
C PRO A 108 19.12 11.25 18.02
N ASN A 109 17.93 11.12 18.62
CA ASN A 109 17.52 9.93 19.37
C ASN A 109 16.89 8.85 18.48
N ILE A 110 16.61 9.16 17.21
CA ILE A 110 15.89 8.27 16.29
C ILE A 110 16.82 7.87 15.15
N VAL A 111 17.29 6.63 15.19
CA VAL A 111 18.15 6.04 14.15
C VAL A 111 17.35 5.83 12.88
N HIS A 112 17.88 6.34 11.77
CA HIS A 112 17.38 6.08 10.43
C HIS A 112 18.09 4.85 9.84
N VAL A 113 17.41 4.10 8.95
CA VAL A 113 17.97 2.87 8.35
C VAL A 113 19.23 3.16 7.56
N ASP A 114 19.26 4.32 6.92
CA ASP A 114 20.46 4.93 6.37
C ASP A 114 21.02 5.96 7.35
N GLU A 115 22.34 6.17 7.36
CA GLU A 115 23.04 7.11 8.26
C GLU A 115 22.64 8.59 8.09
N SER A 116 21.80 8.90 7.11
CA SER A 116 21.26 10.23 6.81
C SER A 116 19.76 10.16 6.52
N ILE A 117 19.06 11.26 6.81
CA ILE A 117 17.64 11.43 6.51
C ILE A 117 17.52 12.11 5.15
N ASP A 118 16.87 11.46 4.19
CA ASP A 118 16.61 12.00 2.87
C ASP A 118 15.26 11.47 2.35
N PRO A 119 14.18 12.26 2.49
CA PRO A 119 12.84 11.79 2.12
C PRO A 119 12.71 11.47 0.62
N ILE A 120 13.53 12.07 -0.25
CA ILE A 120 13.49 11.80 -1.70
C ILE A 120 14.09 10.42 -1.96
N ARG A 121 15.28 10.15 -1.42
CA ARG A 121 15.93 8.83 -1.52
C ARG A 121 15.08 7.74 -0.87
N ASP A 122 14.46 8.03 0.26
CA ASP A 122 13.62 7.07 0.99
C ASP A 122 12.38 6.74 0.16
N LYS A 123 11.75 7.76 -0.46
CA LYS A 123 10.65 7.55 -1.42
C LYS A 123 11.08 6.66 -2.58
N GLU A 124 12.20 7.01 -3.22
CA GLU A 124 12.73 6.25 -4.37
C GLU A 124 13.01 4.79 -4.01
N THR A 125 13.53 4.54 -2.80
CA THR A 125 13.77 3.18 -2.31
C THR A 125 12.51 2.34 -2.31
N ILE A 126 11.39 2.87 -1.77
CA ILE A 126 10.12 2.15 -1.73
C ILE A 126 9.54 2.00 -3.14
N ASP A 127 9.57 3.06 -3.95
CA ASP A 127 9.04 3.03 -5.32
C ASP A 127 9.75 1.97 -6.17
N ILE A 128 11.09 1.86 -6.07
CA ILE A 128 11.87 0.85 -6.79
C ILE A 128 11.48 -0.57 -6.36
N GLU A 129 11.32 -0.83 -5.06
CA GLU A 129 10.92 -2.17 -4.57
C GLU A 129 9.52 -2.56 -5.07
N LEU A 130 8.58 -1.61 -5.13
CA LEU A 130 7.25 -1.83 -5.71
C LEU A 130 7.33 -2.09 -7.22
N GLN A 131 8.07 -1.27 -7.95
CA GLN A 131 8.26 -1.41 -9.40
C GLN A 131 8.92 -2.74 -9.78
N LEU A 132 9.93 -3.17 -9.02
CA LEU A 132 10.58 -4.47 -9.22
C LEU A 132 9.59 -5.62 -9.03
N LYS A 133 8.68 -5.51 -8.06
CA LYS A 133 7.65 -6.53 -7.83
C LYS A 133 6.60 -6.55 -8.93
N ASP A 134 6.22 -5.38 -9.45
CA ASP A 134 5.32 -5.27 -10.59
C ASP A 134 5.97 -5.82 -11.86
N LEU A 135 7.26 -5.58 -12.06
CA LEU A 135 8.02 -6.13 -13.18
C LEU A 135 8.03 -7.66 -13.14
N GLU A 136 8.37 -8.25 -11.98
CA GLU A 136 8.35 -9.71 -11.78
C GLU A 136 6.94 -10.28 -12.09
N THR A 137 5.89 -9.57 -11.69
CA THR A 137 4.50 -9.98 -11.92
C THR A 137 4.12 -9.90 -13.40
N ALA A 138 4.47 -8.80 -14.06
CA ALA A 138 4.22 -8.57 -15.46
C ALA A 138 4.95 -9.60 -16.33
N GLU A 139 6.20 -9.95 -15.99
CA GLU A 139 6.98 -10.97 -16.69
C GLU A 139 6.36 -12.36 -16.57
N LYS A 140 6.03 -12.80 -15.35
CA LYS A 140 5.36 -14.10 -15.13
C LYS A 140 4.03 -14.18 -15.87
N LYS A 141 3.28 -13.08 -15.93
CA LYS A 141 2.01 -13.02 -16.67
C LYS A 141 2.23 -13.06 -18.17
N LEU A 142 3.22 -12.30 -18.67
CA LEU A 142 3.59 -12.26 -20.08
C LEU A 142 4.02 -13.63 -20.60
N GLU A 143 4.78 -14.42 -19.82
CA GLU A 143 5.17 -15.78 -20.21
C GLU A 143 3.97 -16.70 -20.43
N LYS A 144 2.94 -16.60 -19.59
CA LYS A 144 1.69 -17.38 -19.72
C LYS A 144 0.88 -16.92 -20.92
N VAL A 145 0.69 -15.61 -21.07
CA VAL A 145 -0.11 -15.01 -22.15
C VAL A 145 0.54 -15.27 -23.51
N LYS A 146 1.87 -15.20 -23.62
CA LYS A 146 2.63 -15.53 -24.85
C LYS A 146 2.31 -16.91 -25.42
N ARG A 147 2.11 -17.91 -24.55
CA ARG A 147 1.75 -19.27 -24.99
C ARG A 147 0.35 -19.30 -25.62
N ALA A 148 -0.61 -18.61 -25.02
CA ALA A 148 -1.98 -18.51 -25.52
C ALA A 148 -2.12 -17.58 -26.74
N ALA A 149 -1.31 -16.54 -26.85
CA ALA A 149 -1.30 -15.64 -28.01
C ALA A 149 -0.81 -16.36 -29.28
N LYS A 150 0.17 -17.26 -29.15
CA LYS A 150 0.69 -18.10 -30.24
C LYS A 150 -0.33 -19.07 -30.83
N THR A 151 -1.36 -19.45 -30.06
CA THR A 151 -2.44 -20.33 -30.56
C THR A 151 -3.55 -19.57 -31.31
N GLY A 152 -3.39 -18.26 -31.50
CA GLY A 152 -4.31 -17.42 -32.28
C GLY A 152 -5.45 -16.79 -31.47
N ASN A 153 -5.41 -16.86 -30.13
CA ASN A 153 -6.40 -16.19 -29.29
C ASN A 153 -6.26 -14.65 -29.36
N LYS A 154 -7.27 -13.98 -29.90
CA LYS A 154 -7.30 -12.51 -30.10
C LYS A 154 -7.28 -11.72 -28.79
N GLU A 155 -7.85 -12.24 -27.70
CA GLU A 155 -7.81 -11.58 -26.39
C GLU A 155 -6.41 -11.67 -25.79
N ALA A 156 -5.79 -12.86 -25.87
CA ALA A 156 -4.41 -13.05 -25.41
C ALA A 156 -3.41 -12.17 -26.19
N GLN A 157 -3.62 -11.96 -27.49
CA GLN A 157 -2.79 -11.04 -28.28
C GLN A 157 -2.94 -9.57 -27.86
N LYS A 158 -4.16 -9.13 -27.53
CA LYS A 158 -4.40 -7.78 -27.00
C LYS A 158 -3.72 -7.60 -25.64
N GLU A 159 -3.89 -8.59 -24.76
CA GLU A 159 -3.28 -8.58 -23.44
C GLU A 159 -1.74 -8.60 -23.51
N GLU A 160 -1.16 -9.42 -24.39
CA GLU A 160 0.29 -9.46 -24.62
C GLU A 160 0.83 -8.07 -25.02
N ARG A 161 0.14 -7.38 -25.94
CA ARG A 161 0.54 -6.05 -26.40
C ARG A 161 0.59 -5.04 -25.25
N VAL A 162 -0.42 -5.05 -24.38
CA VAL A 162 -0.46 -4.16 -23.20
C VAL A 162 0.63 -4.54 -22.20
N LEU A 163 0.81 -5.83 -21.91
CA LEU A 163 1.85 -6.30 -21.00
C LEU A 163 3.27 -5.93 -21.47
N LEU A 164 3.54 -5.95 -22.78
CA LEU A 164 4.81 -5.50 -23.34
C LEU A 164 5.04 -4.00 -23.12
N GLN A 165 3.99 -3.18 -23.23
CA GLN A 165 4.08 -1.74 -22.95
C GLN A 165 4.34 -1.47 -21.47
N ILE A 166 3.60 -2.16 -20.58
CA ILE A 166 3.78 -2.08 -19.13
C ILE A 166 5.21 -2.47 -18.75
N LYS A 167 5.68 -3.62 -19.22
CA LYS A 167 7.05 -4.10 -18.96
C LYS A 167 8.10 -3.06 -19.36
N LYS A 168 7.97 -2.48 -20.56
CA LYS A 168 8.90 -1.45 -21.06
C LYS A 168 8.90 -0.19 -20.17
N GLY A 169 7.74 0.22 -19.66
CA GLY A 169 7.65 1.35 -18.73
C GLY A 169 8.35 1.06 -17.39
N LEU A 170 8.07 -0.11 -16.81
CA LEU A 170 8.68 -0.56 -15.56
C LEU A 170 10.21 -0.70 -15.67
N GLU A 171 10.73 -1.22 -16.79
CA GLU A 171 12.18 -1.30 -17.06
C GLU A 171 12.87 0.08 -17.13
N GLN A 172 12.10 1.14 -17.37
CA GLN A 172 12.57 2.54 -17.39
C GLN A 172 12.39 3.25 -16.04
N GLY A 173 11.90 2.55 -15.01
CA GLY A 173 11.58 3.14 -13.70
C GLY A 173 10.32 4.00 -13.70
N LEU A 174 9.44 3.84 -14.70
CA LEU A 174 8.16 4.54 -14.75
C LEU A 174 7.10 3.70 -14.03
N SER A 175 6.44 4.32 -13.05
CA SER A 175 5.23 3.75 -12.44
C SER A 175 4.07 3.76 -13.42
N ILE A 176 3.20 2.75 -13.32
CA ILE A 176 2.05 2.51 -14.21
C ILE A 176 0.87 3.41 -13.82
#